data_AF-A0A1W1Y031-F1
#
_entry.id   AF-A0A1W1Y031-F1
#
_cell.length_a   1.000
_cell.length_b   1.000
_cell.length_c   1.000
_cell.angle_alpha   90.00
_cell.angle_beta   90.00
_cell.angle_gamma   90.00
#
_symmetry.space_group_name_H-M   'P 1'
#
loop_
_entity.id
_entity.type
_entity.pdbx_description
1 polymer ?
#
loop_
_entity_poly.entity_id
_entity_poly.type
_entity_poly.pdbx_seq_one_letter_code
_entity_poly.pdbx_strand_id
1 'polypeptide(L)'
;MARPPRKLLGVAACPCCGLDAPVKEQGNGYAILVCGMCDGHVQAKSPQSDAKLRAKIKQPQDEKVPEVAPPAHAAPAPAPPRKQPNPAAPREGGSFLDALGGLLAGAS
;
A
#
# COMPACT_ATOMS: atom_id res chain seq x y z
N MET A 1 0.02 -6.60 33.10
CA MET A 1 -1.15 -6.67 32.21
C MET A 1 -0.69 -6.28 30.81
N ALA A 2 -0.66 -7.21 29.86
CA ALA A 2 -0.23 -6.91 28.49
C ALA A 2 -1.29 -6.02 27.82
N ARG A 3 -0.86 -4.86 27.30
CA ARG A 3 -1.74 -3.94 26.57
C ARG A 3 -2.19 -4.66 25.28
N PRO A 4 -3.50 -4.76 25.00
CA PRO A 4 -3.96 -5.47 23.81
C PRO A 4 -3.33 -4.87 22.54
N PRO A 5 -2.95 -5.71 21.56
CA PRO A 5 -2.36 -5.24 20.32
C PRO A 5 -3.37 -4.34 19.62
N ARG A 6 -2.93 -3.14 19.22
CA ARG A 6 -3.79 -2.18 18.51
C ARG A 6 -4.08 -2.72 17.12
N LYS A 7 -5.32 -3.17 16.88
CA LYS A 7 -5.76 -3.65 15.57
C LYS A 7 -5.81 -2.49 14.58
N LEU A 8 -5.20 -2.65 13.41
CA LEU A 8 -5.34 -1.67 12.33
C LEU A 8 -6.68 -1.89 11.64
N LEU A 9 -7.53 -0.86 11.61
CA LEU A 9 -8.87 -0.94 11.03
C LEU A 9 -8.86 -0.56 9.55
N GLY A 10 -8.00 0.38 9.16
CA GLY A 10 -7.81 0.79 7.77
C GLY A 10 -7.20 2.18 7.65
N VAL A 11 -7.55 2.89 6.58
CA VAL A 11 -7.11 4.27 6.33
C VAL A 11 -8.32 5.19 6.16
N ALA A 12 -8.21 6.43 6.62
CA ALA A 12 -9.25 7.45 6.42
C ALA A 12 -8.61 8.82 6.19
N ALA A 13 -9.31 9.68 5.47
CA ALA A 13 -8.85 11.04 5.22
C ALA A 13 -8.79 11.86 6.51
N CYS A 14 -7.65 12.51 6.77
CA CYS A 14 -7.49 13.44 7.86
C CYS A 14 -8.39 14.67 7.64
N PRO A 15 -9.19 15.10 8.63
CA PRO A 15 -10.05 16.27 8.48
C PRO A 15 -9.27 17.59 8.40
N CYS A 16 -8.00 17.61 8.79
CA CYS A 16 -7.16 18.80 8.79
C CYS A 16 -6.45 19.02 7.44
N CYS A 17 -5.76 17.99 6.93
CA CYS A 17 -4.94 18.09 5.72
C CYS A 17 -5.46 17.27 4.53
N GLY A 18 -6.54 16.49 4.70
CA GLY A 18 -7.16 15.67 3.65
C GLY A 18 -6.41 14.39 3.29
N LEU A 19 -5.18 14.19 3.79
CA LEU A 19 -4.37 13.02 3.48
C LEU A 19 -4.86 11.76 4.20
N ASP A 20 -4.74 10.61 3.55
CA ASP A 20 -5.11 9.32 4.13
C ASP A 20 -4.16 8.99 5.29
N ALA A 21 -4.75 8.75 6.46
CA ALA A 21 -4.05 8.43 7.70
C ALA A 21 -4.53 7.07 8.25
N PRO A 22 -3.65 6.29 8.90
CA PRO A 22 -4.01 5.00 9.45
C PRO A 22 -4.95 5.15 10.64
N VAL A 23 -6.05 4.40 10.61
CA VAL A 23 -7.01 4.28 11.70
C VAL A 23 -6.75 2.98 12.44
N LYS A 24 -6.55 3.08 13.75
CA LYS A 24 -6.24 1.96 14.65
C LYS A 24 -7.28 1.86 15.74
N GLU A 25 -7.49 0.68 16.27
CA GLU A 25 -8.30 0.46 17.45
C GLU A 25 -7.47 0.73 18.72
N GLN A 26 -8.05 1.46 19.66
CA GLN A 26 -7.45 1.73 20.97
C GLN A 26 -7.77 0.62 21.97
N GLY A 27 -7.09 0.64 23.12
CA GLY A 27 -7.37 -0.30 24.22
C GLY A 27 -8.79 -0.20 24.79
N ASN A 28 -9.52 0.89 24.50
CA ASN A 28 -10.91 1.08 24.91
C ASN A 28 -11.92 0.54 23.87
N GLY A 29 -11.47 -0.05 22.76
CA GLY A 29 -12.32 -0.54 21.66
C GLY A 29 -12.74 0.51 20.63
N TYR A 30 -12.40 1.78 20.86
CA TYR A 30 -12.71 2.89 19.94
C TYR A 30 -11.64 3.12 18.88
N ALA A 31 -12.06 3.61 17.72
CA ALA A 31 -11.17 4.02 16.64
C ALA A 31 -10.41 5.31 16.99
N ILE A 32 -9.12 5.33 16.67
CA ILE A 32 -8.27 6.52 16.65
C ILE A 32 -7.61 6.67 15.27
N LEU A 33 -7.66 7.88 14.74
CA LEU A 33 -6.88 8.33 13.59
C LEU A 33 -5.74 9.21 14.08
N VAL A 34 -4.53 8.91 13.64
CA VAL A 34 -3.35 9.75 13.87
C VAL A 34 -2.73 10.06 12.53
N CYS A 35 -2.74 11.34 12.14
CA CYS A 35 -2.12 11.79 10.90
C CYS A 35 -0.61 11.94 11.09
N GLY A 36 0.20 11.28 10.26
CA GLY A 36 1.66 11.42 10.32
C GLY A 36 2.22 12.67 9.62
N MET A 37 1.36 13.50 9.01
CA MET A 37 1.77 14.72 8.31
C MET A 37 1.53 15.99 9.12
N CYS A 38 0.38 16.10 9.78
CA CYS A 38 0.02 17.28 10.58
C CYS A 38 -0.09 16.97 12.08
N ASP A 39 0.28 15.75 12.51
CA ASP A 39 0.18 15.26 13.89
C ASP A 39 -1.21 15.41 14.53
N GLY A 40 -2.24 15.49 13.69
CA GLY A 40 -3.63 15.58 14.13
C GLY A 40 -4.11 14.26 14.72
N HIS A 41 -4.74 14.34 15.90
CA HIS A 41 -5.33 13.19 16.60
C HIS A 41 -6.86 13.30 16.60
N VAL A 42 -7.53 12.30 16.02
CA VAL A 42 -8.99 12.20 16.06
C VAL A 42 -9.37 10.90 16.76
N GLN A 43 -9.96 11.01 17.94
CA GLN A 43 -10.31 9.90 18.81
C GLN A 43 -11.82 9.89 19.06
N ALA A 44 -12.46 8.74 18.89
CA ALA A 44 -13.84 8.56 19.32
C ALA A 44 -13.93 8.50 20.85
N LYS A 45 -14.89 9.24 21.42
CA LYS A 45 -15.21 9.25 22.86
C LYS A 45 -16.58 8.65 23.17
N SER A 46 -17.40 8.41 22.14
CA SER A 46 -18.75 7.86 22.23
C SER A 46 -19.00 6.86 21.10
N PRO A 47 -19.95 5.92 21.26
CA PRO A 47 -20.29 4.95 20.21
C PRO A 47 -20.75 5.62 18.91
N GLN A 48 -21.43 6.78 19.00
CA GLN A 48 -21.82 7.54 17.81
C GLN A 48 -20.63 8.14 17.06
N SER A 49 -19.62 8.64 17.78
CA SER A 49 -18.39 9.16 17.16
C SER A 49 -17.54 8.05 16.54
N ASP A 50 -17.54 6.86 17.15
CA ASP A 50 -16.87 5.67 16.63
C ASP A 50 -17.52 5.20 15.33
N ALA A 51 -18.84 5.09 15.29
CA ALA A 51 -19.58 4.76 14.07
C ALA A 51 -19.30 5.74 12.92
N LYS A 52 -19.26 7.06 13.22
CA LYS A 52 -18.92 8.08 12.22
C LYS A 52 -17.48 7.99 11.72
N LEU A 53 -16.53 7.64 12.60
CA LEU A 53 -15.14 7.43 12.20
C LEU A 53 -15.01 6.17 11.34
N ARG A 54 -15.60 5.05 11.78
CA ARG A 54 -15.60 3.77 11.07
C ARG A 54 -16.26 3.86 9.70
N ALA A 55 -17.34 4.64 9.56
CA ALA A 55 -17.99 4.89 8.27
C ALA A 55 -17.11 5.63 7.25
N LYS A 56 -16.06 6.33 7.70
CA LYS A 56 -15.10 7.05 6.84
C LYS A 56 -13.82 6.26 6.57
N ILE A 57 -13.67 5.09 7.19
CA ILE A 57 -12.53 4.22 6.94
C ILE A 57 -12.73 3.58 5.57
N LYS A 58 -11.83 3.91 4.64
CA LYS A 58 -11.62 3.09 3.46
C LYS A 58 -10.92 1.83 3.98
N GLN A 59 -11.63 0.71 3.99
CA GLN A 59 -10.99 -0.55 4.33
C GLN A 59 -9.88 -0.78 3.29
N PRO A 60 -8.69 -1.24 3.70
CA PRO A 60 -7.67 -1.71 2.75
C PRO A 60 -8.11 -2.99 2.00
N GLN A 61 -9.39 -3.35 2.05
CA GLN A 61 -10.02 -4.45 1.31
C GLN A 61 -11.00 -3.99 0.21
N ASP A 62 -11.15 -2.69 -0.05
CA ASP A 62 -11.82 -2.23 -1.28
C ASP A 62 -10.86 -2.30 -2.50
N GLU A 63 -10.06 -3.36 -2.57
CA GLU A 63 -9.89 -4.05 -3.84
C GLU A 63 -11.18 -4.84 -4.04
N LYS A 64 -12.23 -4.12 -4.47
CA LYS A 64 -13.41 -4.69 -5.09
C LYS A 64 -12.91 -5.50 -6.29
N VAL A 65 -12.61 -6.77 -6.08
CA VAL A 65 -12.64 -7.75 -7.16
C VAL A 65 -14.05 -7.59 -7.74
N PRO A 66 -14.19 -7.17 -9.00
CA PRO A 66 -15.50 -6.97 -9.60
C PRO A 66 -16.35 -8.20 -9.38
N GLU A 67 -17.55 -7.95 -8.87
CA GLU A 67 -18.67 -8.87 -8.79
C GLU A 67 -18.64 -9.86 -9.95
N VAL A 68 -18.39 -11.13 -9.64
CA VAL A 68 -18.49 -12.23 -10.60
C VAL A 68 -19.95 -12.23 -11.08
N ALA A 69 -20.15 -11.69 -12.28
CA ALA A 69 -21.41 -11.77 -12.98
C ALA A 69 -21.87 -13.25 -13.03
N PRO A 70 -23.18 -13.54 -12.91
CA PRO A 70 -23.68 -14.91 -12.90
C PRO A 70 -23.25 -15.68 -14.16
N PRO A 71 -23.03 -17.01 -14.08
CA PRO A 71 -22.33 -17.76 -15.10
C PRO A 71 -23.20 -17.88 -16.35
N ALA A 72 -23.02 -16.97 -17.30
CA ALA A 72 -23.51 -17.15 -18.66
C ALA A 72 -22.57 -18.11 -19.38
N HIS A 73 -23.06 -19.34 -19.52
CA HIS A 73 -22.72 -20.35 -20.54
C HIS A 73 -21.40 -20.22 -21.32
N ALA A 74 -20.55 -21.22 -21.09
CA ALA A 74 -19.69 -21.92 -22.05
C ALA A 74 -19.42 -21.25 -23.41
N ALA A 75 -18.16 -20.88 -23.62
CA ALA A 75 -17.54 -20.85 -24.95
C ALA A 75 -16.11 -21.41 -24.87
N PRO A 76 -15.71 -22.33 -25.76
CA PRO A 76 -14.44 -23.04 -25.69
C PRO A 76 -13.24 -22.13 -26.00
N ALA A 77 -12.15 -22.36 -25.29
CA ALA A 77 -10.90 -21.61 -25.35
C ALA A 77 -10.22 -21.68 -26.73
N PRO A 78 -9.70 -20.55 -27.28
CA PRO A 78 -8.72 -20.56 -28.35
C PRO A 78 -7.28 -20.59 -27.80
N ALA A 79 -6.43 -21.33 -28.53
CA ALA A 79 -5.08 -21.77 -28.23
C ALA A 79 -4.02 -20.70 -27.85
N PRO A 80 -2.92 -21.08 -27.16
CA PRO A 80 -1.84 -20.17 -26.80
C PRO A 80 -0.99 -19.75 -28.02
N PRO A 81 -0.67 -18.45 -28.19
CA PRO A 81 0.29 -18.02 -29.20
C PRO A 81 1.73 -18.36 -28.77
N ARG A 82 2.50 -18.77 -29.79
CA ARG A 82 3.85 -19.33 -29.76
C ARG A 82 4.89 -18.36 -29.16
N LYS A 83 5.81 -18.91 -28.36
CA LYS A 83 7.02 -18.23 -27.88
C LYS A 83 7.87 -17.77 -29.07
N GLN A 84 8.14 -16.47 -29.17
CA GLN A 84 9.21 -15.94 -30.00
C GLN A 84 10.56 -16.16 -29.29
N PRO A 85 11.58 -16.71 -29.96
CA PRO A 85 12.95 -16.66 -29.47
C PRO A 85 13.53 -15.28 -29.76
N ASN A 86 13.96 -14.54 -28.72
CA ASN A 86 14.75 -13.33 -28.93
C ASN A 86 16.23 -13.75 -29.09
N PRO A 87 16.87 -13.48 -30.25
CA PRO A 87 18.26 -13.86 -30.48
C PRO A 87 19.24 -12.92 -29.76
N ALA A 88 20.30 -13.53 -29.19
CA ALA A 88 21.71 -13.11 -29.18
C ALA A 88 22.01 -11.58 -29.16
N ALA A 89 22.90 -11.01 -28.34
CA ALA A 89 24.14 -11.52 -27.74
C ALA A 89 24.72 -10.39 -26.83
N PRO A 90 25.87 -10.61 -26.17
CA PRO A 90 26.37 -9.81 -25.05
C PRO A 90 27.11 -8.57 -25.50
N ARG A 91 27.27 -7.58 -24.61
CA ARG A 91 28.51 -6.79 -24.57
C ARG A 91 28.72 -6.10 -23.24
N GLU A 92 29.92 -6.37 -22.74
CA GLU A 92 30.63 -5.71 -21.67
C GLU A 92 30.58 -4.18 -21.83
N GLY A 93 30.30 -3.49 -20.73
CA GLY A 93 30.28 -2.04 -20.67
C GLY A 93 30.68 -1.63 -19.26
N GLY A 94 31.99 -1.43 -19.09
CA GLY A 94 32.61 -1.01 -17.83
C GLY A 94 31.84 0.16 -17.22
N SER A 95 31.48 -0.03 -15.95
CA SER A 95 30.88 1.05 -15.17
C SER A 95 31.84 2.23 -15.18
N PHE A 96 31.32 3.40 -15.55
CA PHE A 96 31.96 4.72 -15.41
C PHE A 96 32.65 4.92 -14.03
N LEU A 97 32.20 4.19 -13.02
CA LEU A 97 32.79 4.10 -11.68
C LEU A 97 34.26 3.62 -11.67
N ASP A 98 34.66 2.72 -12.58
CA ASP A 98 36.04 2.21 -12.65
C ASP A 98 37.01 3.26 -13.24
N ALA A 99 36.53 4.06 -14.21
CA ALA A 99 37.30 5.15 -14.79
C ALA A 99 37.54 6.30 -13.79
N LEU A 100 36.62 6.52 -12.84
CA LEU A 100 36.79 7.52 -11.79
C LEU A 100 37.68 7.02 -10.64
N GLY A 101 37.68 5.71 -10.36
CA GLY A 101 38.54 5.08 -9.35
C GLY A 101 40.03 5.14 -9.71
N GLY A 102 40.37 5.00 -10.99
CA GLY A 102 41.76 5.09 -11.46
C GLY A 102 42.36 6.50 -11.37
N LEU A 103 41.55 7.56 -11.49
CA LEU A 103 42.03 8.94 -11.45
C LEU A 103 42.39 9.43 -10.04
N LEU A 104 41.80 8.82 -9.01
CA LEU A 104 42.05 9.15 -7.60
C LEU A 104 43.17 8.31 -6.96
N ALA A 105 43.53 7.17 -7.57
CA ALA A 105 44.58 6.29 -7.06
C ALA A 105 46.00 6.61 -7.58
N GLY A 106 46.14 7.57 -8.51
CA GLY A 106 47.42 7.94 -9.14
C GLY A 106 48.08 9.23 -8.64
N ALA A 107 47.60 9.81 -7.53
CA ALA A 107 48.21 10.99 -6.92
C ALA A 107 48.86 10.60 -5.57
N SER A 108 50.03 9.97 -5.65
CA SER A 108 50.98 9.81 -4.54
C SER A 108 52.39 9.82 -5.09
#